data_AF-Q93I93-F1
#
_entry.id   AF-Q93I93-F1
#
_cell.length_a   1.000
_cell.length_b   1.000
_cell.length_c   1.000
_cell.angle_alpha   90.00
_cell.angle_beta   90.00
_cell.angle_gamma   90.00
#
_symmetry.space_group_name_H-M   'P 1'
#
loop_
_entity.id
_entity.type
_entity.pdbx_description
1 polymer ?
#
loop_
_entity_poly.entity_id
_entity_poly.type
_entity_poly.pdbx_seq_one_letter_code
_entity_poly.pdbx_strand_id
1 'polypeptide(L)' 'MWQTVTTGEITSKDVAAEWAIPLLPKEHVTLLDIARKGYRGECDDKWEGLYSKVKALVKYMKNSIETSLN' A
#
# COMPACT_ATOMS: atom_id res chain seq x y z
N MET A 1 -6.25 5.42 -3.73
CA MET A 1 -6.25 6.78 -3.16
C MET A 1 -4.96 7.50 -3.47
N TRP A 2 -3.81 7.08 -2.93
CA TRP A 2 -2.53 7.75 -3.16
C TRP A 2 -2.22 7.95 -4.65
N GLN A 3 -2.22 6.90 -5.46
CA GLN A 3 -1.99 7.01 -6.91
C GLN A 3 -2.94 8.02 -7.57
N THR A 4 -4.24 7.95 -7.27
CA THR A 4 -5.25 8.83 -7.87
C THR A 4 -5.02 10.30 -7.53
N VAL A 5 -4.63 10.60 -6.29
CA VAL A 5 -4.28 11.98 -5.93
C VAL A 5 -3.01 12.42 -6.67
N THR A 6 -2.02 11.54 -6.80
CA THR A 6 -0.74 11.87 -7.45
C THR A 6 -0.82 11.99 -8.97
N THR A 7 -1.71 11.23 -9.63
CA THR A 7 -1.71 11.07 -11.10
C THR A 7 -3.02 11.51 -11.77
N GLY A 8 -4.11 11.65 -11.01
CA GLY A 8 -5.46 11.84 -11.55
C GLY A 8 -6.14 10.55 -12.04
N GLU A 9 -5.42 9.42 -12.07
CA GLU A 9 -5.95 8.16 -12.61
C GLU A 9 -6.59 7.26 -11.54
N ILE A 10 -7.69 6.60 -11.91
CA ILE A 10 -8.33 5.56 -11.10
C ILE A 10 -7.99 4.20 -11.72
N THR A 11 -7.28 3.38 -10.96
CA THR A 11 -6.83 2.04 -11.36
C THR A 11 -7.36 0.98 -10.39
N SER A 12 -7.16 -0.30 -10.72
CA SER A 12 -7.48 -1.41 -9.82
C SER A 12 -6.58 -1.40 -8.57
N LYS A 13 -7.01 -2.05 -7.49
CA LYS A 13 -6.22 -2.16 -6.26
C LYS A 13 -4.85 -2.82 -6.50
N ASP A 14 -4.80 -3.80 -7.40
CA ASP A 14 -3.58 -4.50 -7.77
C ASP A 14 -2.56 -3.56 -8.43
N VAL A 15 -3.01 -2.83 -9.46
CA VAL A 15 -2.19 -1.86 -10.19
C VAL A 15 -1.74 -0.71 -9.28
N ALA A 16 -2.64 -0.23 -8.41
CA ALA A 16 -2.30 0.81 -7.45
C ALA A 16 -1.28 0.35 -6.39
N ALA A 17 -1.34 -0.91 -5.96
CA ALA A 17 -0.35 -1.48 -5.05
C ALA A 17 1.00 -1.66 -5.75
N GLU A 18 1.02 -2.12 -7.00
CA GLU A 18 2.24 -2.24 -7.82
C GLU A 18 2.91 -0.88 -8.04
N TRP A 19 2.13 0.18 -8.28
CA TRP A 19 2.64 1.55 -8.36
C TRP A 19 3.21 2.05 -7.03
N ALA A 20 2.56 1.74 -5.90
CA ALA A 20 2.96 2.25 -4.59
C ALA A 20 4.19 1.53 -4.01
N ILE A 21 4.35 0.23 -4.25
CA ILE A 21 5.46 -0.60 -3.73
C ILE A 21 6.85 0.04 -3.91
N PRO A 22 7.27 0.50 -5.11
CA PRO A 22 8.59 1.11 -5.30
C PRO A 22 8.78 2.45 -4.58
N LEU A 23 7.70 3.11 -4.16
CA LEU A 23 7.73 4.39 -3.45
C LEU A 23 7.82 4.21 -1.92
N LEU A 24 7.64 2.99 -1.42
CA LEU A 24 7.64 2.70 0.01
C LEU A 24 9.07 2.55 0.58
N PRO A 25 9.27 2.95 1.84
CA PRO A 25 10.41 2.49 2.63
C PRO A 25 10.47 0.97 2.68
N LYS A 26 11.68 0.40 2.72
CA LYS A 26 11.91 -1.06 2.69
C LYS A 26 11.09 -1.83 3.74
N GLU A 27 10.88 -1.23 4.91
CA GLU A 27 10.09 -1.81 6.02
C GLU A 27 8.60 -2.00 5.72
N HIS A 28 8.08 -1.35 4.68
CA HIS A 28 6.67 -1.36 4.30
C HIS A 28 6.40 -2.15 3.02
N VAL A 29 7.42 -2.33 2.16
CA VAL A 29 7.33 -3.02 0.87
C VAL A 29 6.70 -4.41 1.01
N THR A 30 7.27 -5.24 1.88
CA THR A 30 6.81 -6.64 2.04
C THR A 30 5.35 -6.72 2.50
N LEU A 31 4.91 -5.77 3.34
CA LEU A 31 3.55 -5.79 3.88
C LEU A 31 2.51 -5.44 2.82
N LEU A 32 2.80 -4.45 1.96
CA LEU A 32 1.90 -4.10 0.85
C LEU A 32 1.91 -5.17 -0.24
N ASP A 33 3.05 -5.82 -0.50
CA ASP A 33 3.13 -6.93 -1.46
C ASP A 33 2.34 -8.17 -0.99
N ILE A 34 2.36 -8.49 0.31
CA ILE A 34 1.50 -9.54 0.88
C ILE A 34 0.01 -9.17 0.68
N ALA A 35 -0.37 -7.93 0.95
CA ALA A 35 -1.75 -7.47 0.73
C ALA A 35 -2.16 -7.60 -0.75
N ARG A 36 -1.25 -7.27 -1.68
CA ARG A 36 -1.46 -7.38 -3.12
C ARG A 36 -1.66 -8.84 -3.55
N LYS A 37 -0.79 -9.74 -3.10
CA LYS A 37 -0.87 -11.18 -3.40
C LYS A 37 -2.12 -11.83 -2.80
N GLY A 38 -2.47 -11.48 -1.55
CA GLY A 38 -3.72 -11.91 -0.91
C GLY A 38 -4.95 -11.46 -1.71
N TYR A 39 -4.97 -10.20 -2.16
CA TYR A 39 -6.05 -9.68 -3.01
C TYR A 39 -6.19 -10.43 -4.35
N ARG A 40 -5.08 -10.91 -4.92
CA ARG A 40 -5.07 -11.73 -6.15
C ARG A 40 -5.41 -13.21 -5.92
N GLY A 41 -5.53 -13.65 -4.67
CA GLY A 41 -5.68 -15.06 -4.31
C GLY A 41 -4.41 -15.89 -4.52
N GLU A 42 -3.24 -15.24 -4.59
CA GLU A 42 -1.95 -15.90 -4.80
C GLU A 42 -1.34 -16.44 -3.50
N CYS A 43 -1.81 -15.96 -2.34
CA CYS A 43 -1.44 -16.48 -1.04
C CYS A 43 -2.54 -16.28 -0.01
N ASP A 44 -2.56 -17.14 1.01
CA ASP A 44 -3.29 -16.88 2.25
C ASP A 44 -2.52 -15.85 3.08
N ASP A 45 -3.05 -14.63 3.17
CA ASP A 45 -2.46 -13.55 3.95
C ASP A 45 -2.80 -13.68 5.44
N LYS A 46 -1.76 -13.85 6.27
CA LYS A 46 -1.89 -13.96 7.73
C LYS A 46 -1.54 -12.64 8.39
N TRP A 47 -2.53 -12.02 9.00
CA TRP A 47 -2.42 -10.69 9.60
C TRP A 47 -2.13 -10.73 11.11
N GLU A 48 -2.21 -11.91 11.73
CA GLU A 48 -1.95 -12.08 13.16
C GLU A 48 -0.55 -11.58 13.53
N GLY A 49 -0.47 -10.71 14.54
CA GLY A 49 0.79 -10.14 15.01
C GLY A 49 1.38 -9.02 14.13
N LEU A 50 0.75 -8.66 12.99
CA LEU A 50 1.24 -7.61 12.09
C LEU A 50 0.64 -6.23 12.36
N TYR A 51 -0.23 -6.09 13.37
CA TYR A 51 -0.97 -4.84 13.64
C TYR A 51 -0.09 -3.59 13.71
N SER A 52 1.04 -3.65 14.42
CA SER A 52 1.97 -2.51 14.54
C SER A 52 2.59 -2.12 13.19
N LYS A 53 2.93 -3.11 12.35
CA LYS A 53 3.48 -2.90 11.01
C LYS A 53 2.42 -2.33 10.06
N VAL A 54 1.18 -2.84 10.13
CA VAL A 54 0.03 -2.30 9.38
C VAL A 54 -0.22 -0.85 9.77
N LYS A 55 -0.22 -0.54 11.07
CA LYS A 55 -0.40 0.83 11.56
C LYS A 55 0.69 1.77 11.06
N ALA A 56 1.95 1.32 11.02
CA ALA A 56 3.07 2.09 10.49
C ALA A 56 2.91 2.35 8.98
N LEU A 57 2.58 1.32 8.19
CA LEU A 57 2.30 1.45 6.76
C LEU A 57 1.14 2.41 6.49
N VAL A 58 0.04 2.28 7.22
CA VAL A 58 -1.13 3.17 7.09
C VAL A 58 -0.73 4.62 7.39
N LYS A 59 0.05 4.86 8.45
CA LYS A 59 0.55 6.20 8.78
C LYS A 59 1.40 6.77 7.64
N TYR A 60 2.31 5.96 7.08
CA TYR A 60 3.15 6.38 5.96
C TYR A 60 2.30 6.76 4.74
N MET A 61 1.42 5.85 4.28
CA MET A 61 0.58 6.10 3.10
C MET A 61 -0.37 7.29 3.29
N LYS A 62 -0.91 7.47 4.50
CA LYS A 62 -1.73 8.65 4.84
C LYS A 62 -0.94 9.94 4.67
N ASN A 63 0.27 10.02 5.23
CA ASN A 63 1.12 11.21 5.10
C ASN A 63 1.47 11.49 3.62
N SER A 64 1.73 10.45 2.83
CA SER A 64 2.03 10.61 1.40
C SER A 64 0.82 11.13 0.60
N ILE A 65 -0.40 10.68 0.94
CA ILE A 65 -1.64 11.22 0.37
C ILE A 65 -1.79 12.70 0.73
N GLU A 66 -1.64 13.05 2.00
CA GLU A 66 -1.75 14.44 2.48
C GLU A 66 -0.72 15.36 1.81
N THR A 67 0.51 14.86 1.61
CA THR A 67 1.56 15.61 0.92
C THR A 67 1.24 15.82 -0.56
N SER A 68 0.55 14.87 -1.20
CA SER A 68 0.19 14.96 -2.62
C SER A 68 -1.03 15.86 -2.89
N LEU A 69 -1.72 16.33 -1.85
CA LEU A 69 -2.87 17.25 -1.95
C LEU A 69 -2.49 18.73 -1.85
N ASN A 70 -1.25 19.04 -1.46
CA ASN A 70 -0.71 20.39 -1.34
C ASN A 70 0.01 20.82 -2.62
#